data_AF-A0A1F5NRZ1-F1
#
_entry.id   AF-A0A1F5NRZ1-F1
#
_cell.length_a   1.000
_cell.length_b   1.000
_cell.length_c   1.000
_cell.angle_alpha   90.00
_cell.angle_beta   90.00
_cell.angle_gamma   90.00
#
_symmetry.space_group_name_H-M   'P 1'
#
loop_
_entity.id
_entity.type
_entity.pdbx_description
1 polymer ?
#
loop_
_entity_poly.entity_id
_entity_poly.type
_entity_poly.pdbx_seq_one_letter_code
_entity_poly.pdbx_strand_id
1 'polypeptide(L)'
;MIKSQTINYTIKKSSRARRMRLAVYRDGSVVLTAPIGLETSVIEDFVSSKKQWLYKKISFYKSVKSQTIRVFSKEDYFKHRNEARVLAEERVGYFNTIYGFDFNGINIKNQKTRWGSCSRKKNLNFNYKFFFYRRYRGITS
;
A
#
# COMPACT_ATOMS: atom_id res chain seq x y z
N MET A 1 -16.39 1.90 -33.63
CA MET A 1 -14.99 1.43 -33.77
C MET A 1 -14.37 1.21 -32.38
N ILE A 2 -14.43 0.00 -31.84
CA ILE A 2 -13.82 -0.33 -30.53
C ILE A 2 -12.36 -0.68 -30.81
N LYS A 3 -11.42 0.19 -30.42
CA LYS A 3 -9.98 -0.09 -30.54
C LYS A 3 -9.64 -1.32 -29.70
N SER A 4 -9.31 -2.44 -30.34
CA SER A 4 -8.76 -3.64 -29.73
C SER A 4 -7.36 -3.35 -29.21
N GLN A 5 -7.27 -2.69 -28.05
CA GLN A 5 -5.99 -2.56 -27.35
C GLN A 5 -5.65 -3.89 -26.69
N THR A 6 -4.69 -4.60 -27.27
CA THR A 6 -4.06 -5.78 -26.67
C THR A 6 -3.37 -5.36 -25.37
N ILE A 7 -3.81 -5.90 -24.24
CA ILE A 7 -3.19 -5.65 -22.94
C ILE A 7 -2.10 -6.71 -22.77
N ASN A 8 -0.84 -6.29 -22.75
CA ASN A 8 0.27 -7.18 -22.43
C ASN A 8 0.26 -7.47 -20.93
N TYR A 9 0.24 -8.75 -20.55
CA TYR A 9 0.32 -9.19 -19.15
C TYR A 9 1.21 -10.43 -19.01
N THR A 10 1.90 -10.53 -17.88
CA THR A 10 2.74 -11.69 -17.54
C THR A 10 1.94 -12.67 -16.70
N ILE A 11 1.91 -13.94 -17.11
CA ILE A 11 1.26 -15.01 -16.34
C ILE A 11 2.27 -15.66 -15.40
N LYS A 12 1.95 -15.66 -14.10
CA LYS A 12 2.69 -16.36 -13.05
C LYS A 12 1.85 -17.51 -12.52
N LYS A 13 2.20 -18.75 -12.87
CA LYS A 13 1.58 -19.94 -12.27
C LYS A 13 2.19 -20.21 -10.90
N SER A 14 1.36 -20.55 -9.91
CA SER A 14 1.82 -20.82 -8.54
C SER A 14 1.00 -21.88 -7.83
N SER A 15 1.66 -22.91 -7.27
CA SER A 15 1.02 -23.96 -6.45
C SER A 15 0.41 -23.43 -5.15
N ARG A 16 0.90 -22.27 -4.67
CA ARG A 16 0.40 -21.59 -3.47
C ARG A 16 -0.81 -20.69 -3.76
N ALA A 17 -1.07 -20.38 -5.02
CA ALA A 17 -2.22 -19.55 -5.37
C ALA A 17 -3.52 -20.36 -5.19
N ARG A 18 -4.43 -19.84 -4.37
CA ARG A 18 -5.79 -20.38 -4.19
C ARG A 18 -6.84 -19.65 -5.02
N ARG A 19 -6.47 -18.51 -5.63
CA ARG A 19 -7.34 -17.66 -6.45
C ARG A 19 -6.53 -16.98 -7.55
N MET A 20 -7.18 -16.60 -8.63
CA MET A 20 -6.58 -15.71 -9.64
C MET A 20 -6.41 -14.30 -9.06
N ARG A 21 -5.26 -13.68 -9.33
CA ARG A 21 -4.95 -12.31 -8.92
C ARG A 21 -4.41 -11.54 -10.10
N LEU A 22 -5.01 -10.38 -10.39
CA LEU A 22 -4.53 -9.45 -11.40
C LEU A 22 -3.96 -8.20 -10.72
N ALA A 23 -2.70 -7.89 -10.99
CA ALA A 23 -1.99 -6.76 -10.41
C ALA A 23 -1.51 -5.83 -11.54
N VAL A 24 -1.76 -4.53 -11.40
CA VAL A 24 -1.18 -3.49 -12.25
C VAL A 24 -0.19 -2.72 -11.39
N TYR A 25 1.08 -2.73 -11.78
CA TYR A 25 2.15 -2.00 -11.10
C TYR A 25 2.26 -0.58 -11.65
N ARG A 26 3.01 0.27 -10.91
CA ARG A 26 3.14 1.71 -11.25
C ARG A 26 3.88 1.96 -12.56
N ASP A 27 4.76 1.05 -12.96
CA ASP A 27 5.45 1.05 -14.25
C ASP A 27 4.51 0.69 -15.42
N GLY A 28 3.25 0.35 -15.12
CA GLY A 28 2.26 -0.09 -16.11
C GLY A 28 2.33 -1.58 -16.41
N SER A 29 3.24 -2.33 -15.79
CA SER A 29 3.29 -3.77 -15.95
C SER A 29 2.07 -4.44 -15.32
N VAL A 30 1.52 -5.44 -16.01
CA VAL A 30 0.36 -6.21 -15.55
C VAL A 30 0.81 -7.64 -15.29
N VAL A 31 0.53 -8.15 -14.09
CA VAL A 31 0.86 -9.53 -13.71
C VAL A 31 -0.40 -10.25 -13.27
N LEU A 32 -0.70 -11.36 -13.95
CA LEU A 32 -1.73 -12.30 -13.56
C LEU A 32 -1.10 -13.48 -12.81
N THR A 33 -1.45 -13.68 -11.55
CA THR A 33 -1.09 -14.90 -10.81
C THR A 33 -2.25 -15.89 -10.88
N ALA A 34 -1.97 -17.11 -11.34
CA ALA A 34 -2.96 -18.19 -11.48
C ALA A 34 -2.52 -19.45 -10.72
N PRO A 35 -3.46 -20.26 -10.18
CA PRO A 35 -3.18 -21.61 -9.69
C PRO A 35 -2.58 -22.50 -10.79
N ILE A 36 -1.83 -23.54 -10.38
CA ILE A 36 -1.35 -24.58 -11.31
C ILE A 36 -2.55 -25.43 -11.76
N GLY A 37 -2.56 -25.86 -13.03
CA GLY A 37 -3.61 -26.71 -13.60
C GLY A 37 -4.83 -25.95 -14.13
N LEU A 38 -4.83 -24.62 -14.07
CA LEU A 38 -5.91 -23.83 -14.65
C LEU A 38 -5.76 -23.74 -16.17
N GLU A 39 -6.88 -24.02 -16.87
CA GLU A 39 -7.07 -23.85 -18.31
C GLU A 39 -6.81 -22.39 -18.76
N THR A 40 -6.26 -22.24 -19.96
CA THR A 40 -5.94 -20.91 -20.52
C THR A 40 -7.21 -20.13 -20.85
N SER A 41 -8.28 -20.80 -21.28
CA SER A 41 -9.58 -20.17 -21.57
C SER A 41 -10.17 -19.48 -20.33
N VAL A 42 -10.13 -20.16 -19.18
CA VAL A 42 -10.61 -19.61 -17.89
C VAL A 42 -9.80 -18.38 -17.47
N ILE A 43 -8.50 -18.37 -17.80
CA ILE A 43 -7.63 -17.21 -17.59
C ILE A 43 -8.07 -16.05 -18.49
N GLU A 44 -8.33 -16.31 -19.76
CA GLU A 44 -8.75 -15.30 -20.73
C GLU A 44 -10.11 -14.69 -20.37
N ASP A 45 -11.08 -15.51 -19.96
CA ASP A 45 -12.39 -15.06 -19.49
C ASP A 45 -12.27 -14.15 -18.28
N PHE A 46 -11.41 -14.54 -17.32
CA PHE A 46 -11.14 -13.72 -16.15
C PHE A 46 -10.52 -12.37 -16.52
N VAL A 47 -9.52 -12.35 -17.40
CA VAL A 47 -8.91 -11.10 -17.88
C VAL A 47 -9.94 -10.26 -18.63
N SER A 48 -10.76 -10.88 -19.48
CA SER A 48 -11.83 -10.23 -20.24
C SER A 48 -12.82 -9.54 -19.31
N SER A 49 -13.25 -10.21 -18.24
CA SER A 49 -14.13 -9.64 -17.20
C SER A 49 -13.56 -8.42 -16.49
N LYS A 50 -12.22 -8.25 -16.49
CA LYS A 50 -11.52 -7.14 -15.82
C LYS A 50 -10.92 -6.10 -16.79
N LYS A 51 -11.18 -6.19 -18.10
CA LYS A 51 -10.67 -5.27 -19.13
C LYS A 51 -10.90 -3.80 -18.79
N GLN A 52 -12.13 -3.42 -18.43
CA GLN A 52 -12.45 -2.02 -18.11
C GLN A 52 -11.66 -1.50 -16.89
N TRP A 53 -11.46 -2.36 -15.88
CA TRP A 53 -10.65 -2.03 -14.71
C TRP A 53 -9.17 -1.87 -15.07
N LEU A 54 -8.63 -2.76 -15.92
CA LEU A 54 -7.26 -2.68 -16.42
C LEU A 54 -7.02 -1.36 -17.17
N TYR A 55 -7.89 -1.00 -18.12
CA TYR A 55 -7.76 0.25 -18.87
C TYR A 55 -7.72 1.46 -17.95
N LYS A 56 -8.64 1.54 -16.98
CA LYS A 56 -8.68 2.61 -15.99
C LYS A 56 -7.39 2.67 -15.16
N LYS A 57 -6.86 1.52 -14.71
CA LYS A 57 -5.64 1.47 -13.88
C LYS A 57 -4.37 1.77 -14.66
N ILE A 58 -4.21 1.22 -15.86
CA ILE A 58 -3.06 1.49 -16.73
C ILE A 58 -3.05 2.97 -17.11
N SER A 59 -4.21 3.53 -17.51
CA SER A 59 -4.32 4.95 -17.83
C SER A 59 -3.98 5.82 -16.62
N PHE A 60 -4.50 5.49 -15.43
CA PHE A 60 -4.17 6.19 -14.20
C PHE A 60 -2.67 6.19 -13.89
N TYR A 61 -2.01 5.03 -13.96
CA TYR A 61 -0.56 4.97 -13.68
C TYR A 61 0.29 5.59 -14.79
N LYS A 62 -0.16 5.60 -16.05
CA LYS A 62 0.48 6.35 -17.14
C LYS A 62 0.32 7.86 -16.98
N SER A 63 -0.84 8.34 -16.52
CA SER A 63 -1.12 9.77 -16.34
C SER A 63 -0.43 10.34 -15.11
N VAL A 64 -0.24 9.53 -14.08
CA VAL A 64 0.59 9.89 -12.94
C VAL A 64 2.05 9.82 -13.38
N LYS A 65 2.59 10.94 -13.93
CA LYS A 65 4.05 11.16 -14.05
C LYS A 65 4.67 10.65 -12.74
N SER A 66 5.68 9.78 -12.82
CA SER A 66 6.29 9.13 -11.67
C SER A 66 6.69 10.15 -10.60
N GLN A 67 5.75 10.51 -9.72
CA GLN A 67 6.09 11.22 -8.51
C GLN A 67 7.04 10.27 -7.80
N THR A 68 8.29 10.72 -7.71
CA THR A 68 9.44 9.94 -7.27
C THR A 68 9.02 9.11 -6.06
N ILE A 69 9.22 7.78 -6.15
CA ILE A 69 9.05 6.93 -4.98
C ILE A 69 10.00 7.51 -3.95
N ARG A 70 9.47 8.06 -2.85
CA ARG A 70 10.32 8.54 -1.77
C ARG A 70 11.10 7.35 -1.24
N VAL A 71 12.35 7.26 -1.65
CA VAL A 71 13.29 6.26 -1.17
C VAL A 71 13.68 6.69 0.23
N PHE A 72 13.37 5.84 1.20
CA PHE A 72 13.71 6.11 2.59
C PHE A 72 15.02 5.45 2.94
N SER A 73 16.00 6.25 3.33
CA SER A 73 17.29 5.78 3.80
C SER A 73 17.28 5.54 5.32
N LYS A 74 18.41 5.05 5.85
CA LYS A 74 18.59 4.92 7.30
C LYS A 74 18.81 6.29 7.95
N GLU A 75 19.44 7.22 7.23
CA GLU A 75 19.70 8.59 7.64
C GLU A 75 18.38 9.36 7.80
N ASP A 76 17.41 9.16 6.89
CA ASP A 76 16.08 9.74 7.00
C ASP A 76 15.39 9.39 8.34
N TYR A 77 15.57 8.15 8.80
CA TYR A 77 15.03 7.72 10.08
C TYR A 77 15.62 8.51 11.24
N PHE A 78 16.94 8.71 11.28
CA PHE A 78 17.56 9.46 12.36
C PHE A 78 17.16 10.94 12.33
N LYS A 79 17.05 11.53 11.13
CA LYS A 79 16.62 12.92 10.96
C LYS A 79 15.19 13.14 11.45
N HIS A 80 14.27 12.25 11.12
CA HIS A 80 12.83 12.50 11.32
C HIS A 80 12.18 11.70 12.45
N ARG A 81 12.91 10.85 13.18
CA ARG A 81 12.33 10.05 14.30
C ARG A 81 11.70 10.91 15.39
N ASN A 82 12.25 12.10 15.65
CA ASN A 82 11.74 12.99 16.69
C ASN A 82 10.46 13.69 16.22
N GLU A 83 10.43 14.21 15.00
CA GLU A 83 9.23 14.81 14.40
C GLU A 83 8.08 13.79 14.29
N ALA A 84 8.40 12.56 13.91
CA ALA A 84 7.43 11.47 13.90
C ALA A 84 6.93 11.12 15.31
N ARG A 85 7.77 11.26 16.36
CA ARG A 85 7.36 11.04 17.75
C ARG A 85 6.36 12.10 18.21
N VAL A 86 6.69 13.37 18.02
CA VAL A 86 5.81 14.50 18.38
C VAL A 86 4.44 14.34 17.71
N LEU A 87 4.42 14.03 16.42
CA LEU A 87 3.16 13.81 15.70
C LEU A 87 2.39 12.58 16.20
N ALA A 88 3.08 11.51 16.60
CA ALA A 88 2.43 10.34 17.17
C ALA A 88 1.82 10.65 18.54
N GLU A 89 2.55 11.36 19.39
CA GLU A 89 2.10 11.78 20.73
C GLU A 89 0.88 12.70 20.63
N GLU A 90 0.91 13.70 19.75
CA GLU A 90 -0.23 14.59 19.47
C GLU A 90 -1.48 13.80 19.06
N ARG A 91 -1.34 12.88 18.09
CA ARG A 91 -2.48 12.12 17.56
C ARG A 91 -2.99 11.08 18.54
N VAL A 92 -2.10 10.34 19.19
CA VAL A 92 -2.50 9.37 20.22
C VAL A 92 -3.18 10.10 21.37
N GLY A 93 -2.66 11.25 21.82
CA GLY A 93 -3.29 12.08 22.84
C GLY A 93 -4.71 12.47 22.46
N TYR A 94 -4.90 13.04 21.25
CA TYR A 94 -6.22 13.38 20.73
C TYR A 94 -7.18 12.17 20.70
N PHE A 95 -6.77 11.03 20.15
CA PHE A 95 -7.66 9.87 20.11
C PHE A 95 -7.90 9.28 21.50
N ASN A 96 -6.97 9.44 22.43
CA ASN A 96 -7.13 8.92 23.78
C ASN A 96 -8.16 9.72 24.59
N THR A 97 -8.39 11.01 24.27
CA THR A 97 -9.51 11.75 24.89
C THR A 97 -10.88 11.20 24.48
N ILE A 98 -10.96 10.54 23.32
CA ILE A 98 -12.20 9.95 22.79
C ILE A 98 -12.38 8.51 23.29
N TYR A 99 -11.32 7.71 23.25
CA TYR A 99 -11.41 6.27 23.51
C TYR A 99 -10.99 5.84 24.92
N GLY A 100 -10.17 6.64 25.62
CA GLY A 100 -9.74 6.36 27.00
C GLY A 100 -8.96 5.05 27.20
N PHE A 101 -8.03 4.70 26.30
CA PHE A 101 -7.20 3.51 26.43
C PHE A 101 -5.90 3.76 27.19
N ASP A 102 -5.48 2.79 28.00
CA ASP A 102 -4.18 2.81 28.66
C ASP A 102 -3.07 2.31 27.76
N PHE A 103 -1.94 3.01 27.75
CA PHE A 103 -0.72 2.55 27.10
C PHE A 103 0.53 2.99 27.87
N ASN A 104 1.60 2.21 27.78
CA ASN A 104 2.83 2.44 28.54
C ASN A 104 3.77 3.45 27.86
N GLY A 105 3.69 3.58 26.54
CA GLY A 105 4.50 4.56 25.82
C GLY A 105 4.45 4.42 24.31
N ILE A 106 5.01 5.43 23.65
CA ILE A 106 5.05 5.56 22.19
C ILE A 106 6.49 5.41 21.69
N ASN A 107 6.67 4.53 20.72
CA ASN A 107 7.95 4.21 20.12
C ASN A 107 7.93 4.43 18.62
N ILE A 108 8.97 5.11 18.11
CA ILE A 108 9.16 5.29 16.67
C ILE A 108 10.18 4.29 16.15
N LYS A 109 9.82 3.57 15.09
CA LYS A 109 10.61 2.49 14.47
C LYS A 109 10.75 2.71 12.96
N ASN A 110 11.73 2.04 12.34
CA ASN A 110 11.88 1.96 10.88
C ASN A 110 11.52 0.53 10.40
N GLN A 111 10.22 0.22 10.37
CA GLN A 111 9.73 -1.10 9.98
C GLN A 111 9.53 -1.20 8.46
N LYS A 112 9.68 -2.40 7.89
CA LYS A 112 9.52 -2.61 6.44
C LYS A 112 8.06 -2.79 6.01
N THR A 113 7.25 -3.49 6.81
CA THR A 113 5.97 -4.06 6.36
C THR A 113 4.72 -3.53 7.07
N ARG A 114 4.88 -2.70 8.12
CA ARG A 114 3.77 -2.23 8.96
C ARG A 114 3.94 -0.76 9.31
N TRP A 115 2.81 -0.07 9.44
CA TRP A 115 2.72 1.33 9.87
C TRP A 115 2.73 1.49 11.38
N GLY A 116 2.25 0.48 12.11
CA GLY A 116 2.34 0.43 13.56
C GLY A 116 1.97 -0.93 14.14
N SER A 117 2.14 -1.08 15.44
CA SER A 117 1.74 -2.24 16.23
C SER A 117 1.64 -1.90 17.70
N CYS A 118 0.66 -2.44 18.41
CA CYS A 118 0.61 -2.45 19.87
C CYS A 118 1.24 -3.74 20.40
N SER A 119 2.13 -3.65 21.39
CA SER A 119 2.70 -4.83 22.04
C SER A 119 1.77 -5.37 23.14
N ARG A 120 1.97 -6.63 23.56
CA ARG A 120 1.30 -7.19 24.75
C ARG A 120 1.54 -6.36 26.02
N LYS A 121 2.68 -5.67 26.11
CA LYS A 121 3.02 -4.75 27.21
C LYS A 121 2.47 -3.34 26.98
N LYS A 122 1.40 -3.17 26.20
CA LYS A 122 0.75 -1.89 25.90
C LYS A 122 1.69 -0.79 25.36
N ASN A 123 2.76 -1.16 24.64
CA ASN A 123 3.61 -0.17 23.96
C ASN A 123 3.13 0.04 22.54
N LEU A 124 2.82 1.29 22.19
CA LEU A 124 2.46 1.69 20.84
C LEU A 124 3.73 1.91 20.03
N ASN A 125 3.86 1.20 18.91
CA ASN A 125 4.99 1.35 18.00
C ASN A 125 4.47 1.88 16.68
N PHE A 126 5.07 2.96 16.17
CA PHE A 126 4.74 3.55 14.89
C PHE A 126 5.96 3.59 13.98
N ASN A 127 5.73 3.45 12.69
CA ASN A 127 6.76 3.54 11.67
C ASN A 127 7.00 4.99 11.27
N TYR A 128 8.19 5.54 11.48
CA TYR A 128 8.50 6.96 11.27
C TYR A 128 8.05 7.51 9.91
N LYS A 129 8.01 6.64 8.88
CA LYS A 129 7.60 6.98 7.52
C LYS A 129 6.22 7.65 7.46
N PHE A 130 5.32 7.39 8.42
CA PHE A 130 3.98 7.99 8.43
C PHE A 130 4.05 9.51 8.46
N PHE A 131 5.10 10.08 9.06
CA PHE A 131 5.37 11.51 9.11
C PHE A 131 5.36 12.17 7.73
N PHE A 132 5.90 11.48 6.71
CA PHE A 132 5.99 12.01 5.35
C PHE A 132 4.69 11.90 4.55
N TYR A 133 3.71 11.15 5.04
CA TYR A 133 2.41 10.98 4.39
C TYR A 133 1.33 11.80 5.08
N ARG A 134 1.71 12.89 5.76
CA ARG A 134 0.83 13.87 6.38
C ARG A 134 0.10 14.69 5.31
N ARG A 135 -0.74 14.04 4.51
CA ARG A 135 -1.57 14.64 3.47
C ARG A 135 -2.98 15.00 3.98
N TYR A 136 -3.31 14.67 5.21
CA TYR A 136 -4.56 15.08 5.86
C TYR A 136 -4.31 16.22 6.85
N ARG A 137 -4.18 17.44 6.32
CA ARG A 137 -4.38 18.71 7.04
C ARG A 137 -5.57 19.43 6.40
N GLY A 138 -6.78 18.90 6.56
CA GLY A 138 -7.95 19.50 5.91
C GLY A 138 -9.31 18.87 6.20
N ILE A 139 -9.51 18.23 7.36
CA ILE A 139 -10.86 17.97 7.88
C ILE A 139 -10.79 18.15 9.39
N THR A 140 -10.89 19.40 9.82
CA THR A 140 -11.51 19.76 11.10
C THR A 140 -12.76 20.51 10.71
N SER A 141 -13.89 20.04 11.25
CA SER A 141 -15.24 20.56 11.09
C SER A 141 -15.38 22.05 11.32
#